data_AF-A0A6G1R864-F1
#
_entry.id   AF-A0A6G1R864-F1
#
_cell.length_a   1.000
_cell.length_b   1.000
_cell.length_c   1.000
_cell.angle_alpha   90.00
_cell.angle_beta   90.00
_cell.angle_gamma   90.00
#
_symmetry.space_group_name_H-M   'P 1'
#
loop_
_entity.id
_entity.type
_entity.pdbx_description
1 polymer ?
#
loop_
_entity_poly.entity_id
_entity_poly.type
_entity_poly.pdbx_seq_one_letter_code
_entity_poly.pdbx_strand_id
1 'polypeptide(L)'
;GLPSRLFPSAPSCPAYGSAIQDLRLIPLETCPRRKLDCIVRALRGICECAEEYCGTRDSHSPTSAAIGADDLLPILSYVVLQTGLPQLLSECAALEEFIHEGCLIGEEGYCLTSLQSALSYLESLQ
;
A
#
# COMPACT_ATOMS: atom_id res chain seq x y z
N GLY A 1 5.35 -24.56 -1.24
CA GLY A 1 6.44 -23.82 -0.57
C GLY A 1 6.10 -22.35 -0.67
N LEU A 2 6.20 -21.60 0.43
CA LEU A 2 5.83 -20.19 0.47
C LEU A 2 6.81 -19.33 -0.36
N PRO A 3 6.34 -18.29 -1.08
CA PRO A 3 7.17 -17.47 -1.97
C PRO A 3 8.13 -16.56 -1.20
N SER A 4 9.31 -16.34 -1.78
CA SER A 4 10.44 -15.63 -1.15
C SER A 4 10.21 -14.14 -0.90
N ARG A 5 9.13 -13.55 -1.44
CA ARG A 5 8.76 -12.15 -1.20
C ARG A 5 7.97 -11.93 0.09
N LEU A 6 7.34 -12.99 0.60
CA LEU A 6 6.57 -12.95 1.85
C LEU A 6 7.46 -13.14 3.07
N PHE A 7 8.62 -13.77 2.88
CA PHE A 7 9.61 -13.90 3.93
C PHE A 7 10.55 -12.70 3.95
N PRO A 8 10.89 -12.20 5.15
CA PRO A 8 12.15 -11.55 5.37
C PRO A 8 13.27 -12.47 4.83
N SER A 9 13.92 -12.14 3.72
CA SER A 9 15.13 -12.89 3.26
C SER A 9 16.25 -12.88 4.32
N ALA A 10 16.15 -11.97 5.29
CA ALA A 10 16.93 -11.90 6.51
C ALA A 10 16.00 -11.49 7.67
N PRO A 11 16.29 -11.84 8.93
CA PRO A 11 15.47 -11.49 10.11
C PRO A 11 15.20 -9.98 10.32
N SER A 12 15.76 -9.11 9.48
CA SER A 12 15.62 -7.65 9.50
C SER A 12 14.70 -7.05 8.44
N CYS A 13 14.12 -7.82 7.51
CA CYS A 13 13.31 -7.26 6.42
C CYS A 13 11.80 -7.45 6.70
N PRO A 14 11.02 -6.40 7.00
CA PRO A 14 9.60 -6.55 7.32
C PRO A 14 8.81 -7.15 6.14
N ALA A 15 7.74 -7.90 6.44
CA ALA A 15 6.77 -8.32 5.42
C ALA A 15 6.29 -7.10 4.62
N TYR A 16 6.06 -7.29 3.31
CA TYR A 16 5.73 -6.21 2.36
C TYR A 16 6.83 -5.13 2.22
N GLY A 17 8.10 -5.51 2.42
CA GLY A 17 9.24 -4.59 2.35
C GLY A 17 9.30 -3.71 1.09
N SER A 18 8.87 -4.22 -0.07
CA SER A 18 8.80 -3.43 -1.31
C SER A 18 7.78 -2.29 -1.20
N ALA A 19 6.57 -2.57 -0.72
CA ALA A 19 5.53 -1.56 -0.55
C ALA A 19 5.91 -0.51 0.51
N ILE A 20 6.56 -0.95 1.59
CA ILE A 20 7.12 -0.05 2.61
C ILE A 20 8.14 0.91 1.98
N GLN A 21 9.02 0.38 1.12
CA GLN A 21 10.02 1.19 0.43
C GLN A 21 9.38 2.18 -0.55
N ASP A 22 8.35 1.77 -1.29
CA ASP A 22 7.64 2.66 -2.21
C ASP A 22 6.97 3.82 -1.47
N LEU A 23 6.30 3.57 -0.33
CA LEU A 23 5.74 4.65 0.48
C LEU A 23 6.83 5.58 1.07
N ARG A 24 8.03 5.04 1.36
CA ARG A 24 9.16 5.86 1.83
C ARG A 24 9.72 6.82 0.77
N LEU A 25 9.40 6.62 -0.50
CA LEU A 25 9.80 7.54 -1.56
C LEU A 25 8.89 8.78 -1.63
N ILE A 26 7.66 8.73 -1.11
CA ILE A 26 6.69 9.83 -1.22
C ILE A 26 7.27 11.19 -0.76
N PRO A 27 7.92 11.32 0.41
CA PRO A 27 8.45 12.61 0.85
C PRO A 27 9.67 13.08 0.04
N LEU A 28 10.30 12.18 -0.72
CA LEU A 28 11.48 12.48 -1.55
C LEU A 28 11.08 12.96 -2.96
N GLU A 29 9.85 12.71 -3.37
CA GLU A 29 9.35 13.15 -4.67
C GLU A 29 8.90 14.61 -4.62
N THR A 30 9.19 15.36 -5.70
CA THR A 30 8.79 16.77 -5.82
C THR A 30 7.56 16.96 -6.70
N CYS A 31 7.20 15.97 -7.51
CA CYS A 31 6.04 16.00 -8.40
C CYS A 31 4.84 15.26 -7.77
N PRO A 32 3.64 15.87 -7.65
CA PRO A 32 2.45 15.20 -7.11
C PRO A 32 2.14 13.89 -7.83
N ARG A 33 2.24 13.86 -9.16
CA ARG A 33 2.02 12.64 -9.95
C ARG A 33 2.96 11.50 -9.55
N ARG A 34 4.24 11.79 -9.26
CA ARG A 34 5.19 10.75 -8.84
C ARG A 34 4.92 10.25 -7.43
N LYS A 35 4.46 11.12 -6.53
CA LYS A 35 3.99 10.71 -5.21
C LYS A 35 2.82 9.74 -5.33
N LEU A 36 1.86 10.07 -6.20
CA LEU A 36 0.72 9.19 -6.50
C LEU A 36 1.18 7.84 -7.09
N ASP A 37 2.13 7.85 -8.03
CA ASP A 37 2.71 6.61 -8.59
C ASP A 37 3.34 5.73 -7.50
N CYS A 38 3.95 6.32 -6.46
CA CYS A 38 4.47 5.56 -5.32
C CYS A 38 3.36 4.88 -4.51
N ILE A 39 2.23 5.57 -4.31
CA ILE A 39 1.06 5.00 -3.62
C ILE A 39 0.50 3.82 -4.43
N VAL A 40 0.29 4.00 -5.73
CA VAL A 40 -0.23 2.94 -6.62
C VAL A 40 0.69 1.73 -6.64
N ARG A 41 2.02 1.93 -6.77
CA ARG A 41 2.99 0.84 -6.72
C ARG A 41 2.96 0.09 -5.39
N ALA A 42 2.85 0.79 -4.27
CA ALA A 42 2.76 0.18 -2.96
C ALA A 42 1.50 -0.69 -2.82
N LEU A 43 0.33 -0.20 -3.21
CA LEU A 43 -0.93 -0.94 -3.10
C LEU A 43 -0.98 -2.14 -4.04
N ARG A 44 -0.53 -2.00 -5.28
CA ARG A 44 -0.37 -3.15 -6.20
C ARG A 44 0.56 -4.20 -5.63
N GLY A 45 1.71 -3.78 -5.09
CA GLY A 45 2.67 -4.69 -4.46
C GLY A 45 2.07 -5.43 -3.25
N ILE A 46 1.18 -4.79 -2.49
CA ILE A 46 0.43 -5.45 -1.41
C ILE A 46 -0.53 -6.50 -1.98
N CYS A 47 -1.35 -6.14 -2.95
CA CYS A 47 -2.32 -7.05 -3.57
C CYS A 47 -1.61 -8.27 -4.18
N GLU A 48 -0.57 -8.06 -4.98
CA GLU A 48 0.21 -9.14 -5.60
C GLU A 48 0.78 -10.10 -4.53
N CYS A 49 1.36 -9.56 -3.45
CA CYS A 49 1.90 -10.39 -2.37
C CYS A 49 0.80 -11.18 -1.65
N ALA A 50 -0.34 -10.56 -1.37
CA ALA A 50 -1.43 -11.19 -0.64
C ALA A 50 -2.15 -12.26 -1.47
N GLU A 51 -2.39 -12.00 -2.76
CA GLU A 51 -2.96 -12.95 -3.71
C GLU A 51 -2.04 -14.15 -3.92
N GLU A 52 -0.73 -13.93 -4.04
CA GLU A 52 0.26 -15.02 -4.12
C GLU A 52 0.20 -15.90 -2.86
N TYR A 53 0.08 -15.30 -1.68
CA TYR A 53 -0.06 -16.04 -0.42
C TYR A 53 -1.32 -16.91 -0.41
N CYS A 54 -2.48 -16.35 -0.76
CA CYS A 54 -3.75 -17.07 -0.80
C CYS A 54 -3.72 -18.21 -1.84
N GLY A 55 -3.17 -17.95 -3.03
CA GLY A 55 -3.03 -18.93 -4.09
C GLY A 55 -2.14 -20.13 -3.71
N THR A 56 -1.15 -19.95 -2.84
CA THR A 56 -0.35 -21.08 -2.33
C THR A 56 -1.06 -21.95 -1.30
N ARG A 57 -2.13 -21.46 -0.67
CA ARG A 57 -2.88 -22.17 0.37
C ARG A 57 -4.07 -22.93 -0.18
N ASP A 58 -4.73 -22.40 -1.20
CA ASP A 58 -5.92 -22.99 -1.81
C ASP A 58 -5.58 -23.79 -3.08
N SER A 59 -5.12 -25.03 -2.91
CA SER A 59 -4.92 -25.98 -4.03
C SER A 59 -6.23 -26.53 -4.63
N HIS A 60 -7.40 -26.06 -4.17
CA HIS A 60 -8.71 -26.66 -4.46
C HIS A 60 -9.72 -25.77 -5.21
N SER A 61 -9.37 -24.55 -5.60
CA SER A 61 -10.20 -23.74 -6.51
C SER A 61 -9.34 -22.81 -7.40
N PRO A 62 -9.48 -22.87 -8.74
CA PRO A 62 -8.69 -22.07 -9.67
C PRO A 62 -9.27 -20.66 -9.87
N THR A 63 -10.03 -20.14 -8.91
CA THR A 63 -10.51 -18.76 -8.91
C THR A 63 -9.46 -17.93 -8.20
N SER A 64 -8.68 -17.15 -8.97
CA SER A 64 -7.79 -16.11 -8.46
C SER A 64 -8.47 -15.40 -7.28
N ALA A 65 -8.01 -15.68 -6.05
CA ALA A 65 -8.58 -15.11 -4.84
C ALA A 65 -8.08 -13.68 -4.73
N ALA A 66 -8.68 -12.79 -5.53
CA ALA A 66 -8.43 -11.36 -5.45
C ALA A 66 -8.81 -10.90 -4.03
N ILE A 67 -7.89 -10.20 -3.38
CA ILE A 67 -8.16 -9.70 -2.03
C ILE A 67 -9.13 -8.51 -2.09
N GLY A 68 -10.04 -8.46 -1.12
CA GLY A 68 -11.01 -7.37 -1.02
C GLY A 68 -10.44 -6.13 -0.33
N ALA A 69 -11.22 -5.04 -0.31
CA ALA A 69 -10.85 -3.84 0.44
C ALA A 69 -10.73 -4.11 1.96
N ASP A 70 -11.56 -4.99 2.49
CA ASP A 70 -11.56 -5.39 3.91
C ASP A 70 -10.29 -6.18 4.29
N ASP A 71 -9.67 -6.87 3.33
CA ASP A 71 -8.37 -7.53 3.50
C ASP A 71 -7.22 -6.52 3.31
N LEU A 72 -7.37 -5.61 2.33
CA LEU A 72 -6.34 -4.64 1.94
C LEU A 72 -6.08 -3.61 3.04
N LEU A 73 -7.12 -2.98 3.60
CA LEU A 73 -6.96 -1.86 4.53
C LEU A 73 -6.16 -2.21 5.81
N PRO A 74 -6.37 -3.37 6.46
CA PRO A 74 -5.53 -3.81 7.57
C PRO A 74 -4.05 -4.01 7.17
N ILE A 75 -3.80 -4.61 6.00
CA ILE A 75 -2.43 -4.80 5.50
C ILE A 75 -1.78 -3.45 5.19
N LEU A 76 -2.51 -2.54 4.54
CA LEU A 76 -2.04 -1.20 4.24
C LEU A 76 -1.73 -0.42 5.53
N SER A 77 -2.59 -0.51 6.54
CA SER A 77 -2.35 0.11 7.86
C SER A 77 -1.06 -0.41 8.51
N TYR A 78 -0.82 -1.73 8.44
CA TYR A 78 0.45 -2.31 8.89
C TYR A 78 1.65 -1.76 8.08
N VAL A 79 1.55 -1.73 6.75
CA VAL A 79 2.62 -1.23 5.87
C VAL A 79 2.94 0.23 6.18
N VAL A 80 1.93 1.07 6.35
CA VAL A 80 2.07 2.48 6.74
C VAL A 80 2.79 2.60 8.08
N LEU A 81 2.40 1.83 9.11
CA LEU A 81 3.09 1.82 10.40
C LEU A 81 4.58 1.47 10.26
N GLN A 82 4.92 0.48 9.43
CA GLN A 82 6.32 0.08 9.20
C GLN A 82 7.14 1.12 8.44
N THR A 83 6.51 2.08 7.76
CA THR A 83 7.26 3.18 7.11
C THR A 83 7.95 4.07 8.13
N GLY A 84 7.33 4.29 9.30
CA GLY A 84 7.79 5.25 10.30
C GLY A 84 7.64 6.72 9.88
N LEU A 85 6.72 7.03 8.97
CA LEU A 85 6.56 8.35 8.36
C LEU A 85 5.27 9.05 8.81
N PRO A 86 5.27 9.79 9.93
CA PRO A 86 4.07 10.52 10.38
C PRO A 86 3.62 11.60 9.39
N GLN A 87 4.53 12.14 8.58
CA GLN A 87 4.19 13.16 7.59
C GLN A 87 3.36 12.64 6.40
N LEU A 88 3.12 11.33 6.26
CA LEU A 88 2.31 10.78 5.16
C LEU A 88 0.90 11.37 5.13
N LEU A 89 0.32 11.72 6.28
CA LEU A 89 -0.99 12.38 6.35
C LEU A 89 -0.95 13.76 5.67
N SER A 90 0.07 14.56 5.94
CA SER A 90 0.28 15.85 5.29
C SER A 90 0.60 15.70 3.80
N GLU A 91 1.35 14.66 3.42
CA GLU A 91 1.65 14.34 2.02
C GLU A 91 0.38 14.00 1.23
N CYS A 92 -0.53 13.20 1.80
CA CYS A 92 -1.82 12.88 1.20
C CYS A 92 -2.71 14.12 1.05
N ALA A 93 -2.77 14.98 2.07
CA ALA A 93 -3.54 16.23 2.01
C ALA A 93 -3.00 17.18 0.92
N ALA A 94 -1.67 17.32 0.83
CA ALA A 94 -1.05 18.11 -0.22
C ALA A 94 -1.28 17.51 -1.63
N LEU A 95 -1.26 16.18 -1.73
CA LEU A 95 -1.59 15.47 -2.96
C LEU A 95 -3.01 15.78 -3.43
N GLU A 96 -3.99 15.66 -2.54
CA GLU A 96 -5.41 15.92 -2.85
C GLU A 96 -5.64 17.36 -3.31
N GLU A 97 -4.96 18.33 -2.70
CA GLU A 97 -5.10 19.75 -3.04
C GLU A 97 -4.42 20.14 -4.37
N PHE A 98 -3.23 19.58 -4.65
CA PHE A 98 -2.38 20.07 -5.75
C PHE A 98 -2.33 19.17 -6.98
N ILE A 99 -2.87 17.96 -6.92
CA ILE A 99 -2.90 17.08 -8.08
C ILE A 99 -4.06 17.46 -9.01
N HIS A 100 -3.84 17.30 -10.32
CA HIS A 100 -4.89 17.52 -11.30
C HIS A 100 -6.03 16.50 -11.08
N GLU A 101 -7.28 16.95 -10.97
CA GLU A 101 -8.44 16.11 -10.68
C GLU A 101 -8.58 14.90 -11.63
N GLY A 102 -8.27 15.09 -12.91
CA GLY A 102 -8.25 14.00 -13.89
C GLY A 102 -7.29 12.84 -13.57
N CYS A 103 -6.30 13.03 -12.69
CA CYS A 103 -5.42 11.97 -12.19
C CYS A 103 -6.01 11.20 -11.01
N LEU A 104 -7.09 11.68 -10.38
CA LEU A 104 -7.76 11.02 -9.26
C LEU A 104 -8.97 10.19 -9.70
N ILE A 105 -9.09 9.94 -11.01
CA ILE A 105 -10.16 9.11 -11.57
C ILE A 105 -9.64 7.69 -11.75
N GLY A 106 -10.35 6.72 -11.19
CA GLY A 106 -10.02 5.30 -11.33
C GLY A 106 -9.14 4.77 -10.20
N GLU A 107 -8.11 4.01 -10.56
CA GLU A 107 -7.28 3.28 -9.60
C GLU A 107 -6.46 4.23 -8.71
N GLU A 108 -5.93 5.29 -9.28
CA GLU A 108 -5.11 6.27 -8.59
C GLU A 108 -5.88 6.95 -7.45
N GLY A 109 -7.10 7.41 -7.71
CA GLY A 109 -7.97 7.99 -6.69
C GLY A 109 -8.38 6.97 -5.63
N TYR A 110 -8.68 5.74 -6.04
CA TYR A 110 -8.95 4.64 -5.11
C TYR A 110 -7.76 4.37 -4.18
N CYS A 111 -6.55 4.36 -4.73
CA CYS A 111 -5.32 4.11 -3.99
C CYS A 111 -5.05 5.22 -2.96
N LEU A 112 -5.20 6.49 -3.37
CA LEU A 112 -5.06 7.63 -2.48
C LEU A 112 -6.10 7.58 -1.34
N THR A 113 -7.38 7.34 -1.67
CA THR A 113 -8.47 7.23 -0.69
C THR A 113 -8.24 6.08 0.30
N SER A 114 -7.73 4.95 -0.18
CA SER A 114 -7.40 3.79 0.66
C SER A 114 -6.26 4.10 1.63
N LEU A 115 -5.22 4.81 1.17
CA LEU A 115 -4.12 5.26 2.03
C LEU A 115 -4.59 6.27 3.08
N GLN A 116 -5.43 7.23 2.68
CA GLN A 116 -6.05 8.19 3.61
C GLN A 116 -6.90 7.47 4.66
N SER A 117 -7.70 6.48 4.26
CA SER A 117 -8.50 5.67 5.19
C SER A 117 -7.64 4.92 6.20
N ALA A 118 -6.54 4.31 5.75
CA ALA A 118 -5.57 3.65 6.64
C ALA A 118 -4.92 4.65 7.61
N LEU A 119 -4.52 5.83 7.13
CA LEU A 119 -3.93 6.88 7.97
C LEU A 119 -4.93 7.41 9.01
N SER A 120 -6.18 7.69 8.63
CA SER A 120 -7.23 8.13 9.56
C SER A 120 -7.55 7.06 10.61
N TYR A 121 -7.54 5.78 10.22
CA TYR A 121 -7.68 4.69 11.18
C TYR A 121 -6.53 4.70 12.20
N LEU A 122 -5.28 4.80 11.75
CA LEU A 122 -4.11 4.83 12.64
C LEU A 122 -4.12 6.06 13.55
N GLU A 123 -4.51 7.23 13.06
CA GLU A 123 -4.67 8.45 13.85
C GLU A 123 -5.71 8.27 14.98
N SER A 124 -6.79 7.53 14.72
CA SER A 124 -7.83 7.25 15.73
C SER A 124 -7.41 6.32 16.86
N LEU A 125 -6.28 5.62 16.71
CA LEU A 125 -5.74 4.70 17.73
C LEU A 125 -4.75 5.38 18.70
N GLN A 126 -4.41 6.65 18.46
CA GLN A 126 -3.51 7.45 19.29
C GLN A 126 -4.26 8.13 20.44
#